data_AF-A0A076HVV5-F1
#
_entry.id   AF-A0A076HVV5-F1
#
_cell.length_a   1.000
_cell.length_b   1.000
_cell.length_c   1.000
_cell.angle_alpha   90.00
_cell.angle_beta   90.00
_cell.angle_gamma   90.00
#
_symmetry.space_group_name_H-M   'P 1'
#
loop_
_entity.id
_entity.type
_entity.pdbx_description
1 polymer ?
#
loop_
_entity_poly.entity_id
_entity_poly.type
_entity_poly.pdbx_seq_one_letter_code
_entity_poly.pdbx_strand_id
1 'polypeptide(L)'
;MARTAYQKQADKRTKDALRLRARFDGRLRKAAQQLMAAVAGTLDARTRINRINALYGVDISTETLLAHDVRVADFSGQLATLLGQSAPGEEVQLFNPTPNGNDGLALPTEAVFGEALVLEPVPMEAPRRPPVVDFIDG
;
A
#
# COMPACT_ATOMS: atom_id res chain seq x y z
N MET A 1 -31.50 -10.65 18.69
CA MET A 1 -32.01 -10.01 17.46
C MET A 1 -31.09 -10.36 16.31
N ALA A 2 -31.63 -10.58 15.10
CA ALA A 2 -30.80 -10.81 13.92
C ALA A 2 -30.14 -9.50 13.48
N ARG A 3 -28.86 -9.55 13.07
CA ARG A 3 -28.16 -8.36 12.51
C ARG A 3 -28.83 -7.93 11.21
N THR A 4 -29.03 -6.62 11.04
CA THR A 4 -29.57 -6.05 9.81
C THR A 4 -28.57 -6.16 8.64
N ALA A 5 -29.03 -5.96 7.40
CA ALA A 5 -28.14 -5.95 6.24
C ALA A 5 -27.07 -4.85 6.37
N TYR A 6 -27.48 -3.68 6.86
CA TYR A 6 -26.59 -2.58 7.25
C TYR A 6 -25.48 -3.02 8.21
N GLN A 7 -25.83 -3.66 9.33
CA GLN A 7 -24.87 -4.09 10.35
C GLN A 7 -23.90 -5.15 9.80
N LYS A 8 -24.40 -6.10 9.02
CA LYS A 8 -23.55 -7.13 8.37
C LYS A 8 -22.56 -6.51 7.39
N GLN A 9 -23.00 -5.52 6.60
CA GLN A 9 -22.13 -4.81 5.66
C GLN A 9 -21.06 -4.00 6.40
N ALA A 10 -21.43 -3.25 7.45
CA ALA A 10 -20.49 -2.49 8.27
C ALA A 10 -19.44 -3.39 8.94
N ASP A 11 -19.87 -4.52 9.51
CA ASP A 11 -18.96 -5.50 10.13
C ASP A 11 -17.98 -6.08 9.11
N LYS A 12 -18.46 -6.41 7.90
CA LYS A 12 -17.61 -6.92 6.82
C LYS A 12 -16.57 -5.89 6.40
N ARG A 13 -17.01 -4.66 6.05
CA ARG A 13 -16.13 -3.56 5.64
C ARG A 13 -15.05 -3.28 6.70
N THR A 14 -15.45 -3.25 7.97
CA THR A 14 -14.53 -3.03 9.11
C THR A 14 -13.51 -4.15 9.23
N LYS A 15 -13.97 -5.42 9.18
CA LYS A 15 -13.09 -6.58 9.28
C LYS A 15 -12.05 -6.62 8.17
N ASP A 16 -12.46 -6.32 6.94
CA ASP A 16 -11.58 -6.36 5.79
C ASP A 16 -10.57 -5.20 5.81
N ALA A 17 -10.99 -4.00 6.22
CA ALA A 17 -10.08 -2.87 6.43
C ALA A 17 -9.00 -3.17 7.48
N LEU A 18 -9.37 -3.78 8.61
CA LEU A 18 -8.43 -4.15 9.67
C LEU A 18 -7.44 -5.23 9.24
N ARG A 19 -7.91 -6.23 8.48
CA ARG A 19 -7.02 -7.22 7.86
C ARG A 19 -6.03 -6.59 6.91
N LEU A 20 -6.49 -5.63 6.10
CA LEU A 20 -5.63 -4.90 5.17
C LEU A 20 -4.57 -4.09 5.93
N ARG A 21 -4.97 -3.39 6.98
CA ARG A 21 -4.06 -2.66 7.88
C ARG A 21 -2.98 -3.58 8.45
N ALA A 22 -3.37 -4.68 9.09
CA ALA A 22 -2.44 -5.64 9.68
C ALA A 22 -1.48 -6.25 8.65
N ARG A 23 -1.97 -6.54 7.44
CA ARG A 23 -1.13 -7.07 6.36
C ARG A 23 -0.05 -6.08 5.93
N PHE A 24 -0.40 -4.81 5.79
CA PHE A 24 0.56 -3.79 5.37
C PHE A 24 1.49 -3.36 6.50
N ASP A 25 1.05 -3.37 7.76
CA ASP A 25 1.95 -3.23 8.92
C ASP A 25 3.04 -4.31 8.92
N GLY A 26 2.66 -5.59 8.76
CA GLY A 26 3.62 -6.68 8.67
C GLY A 26 4.61 -6.53 7.50
N ARG A 27 4.15 -5.99 6.35
CA ARG A 27 5.01 -5.69 5.20
C ARG A 27 5.96 -4.52 5.48
N LEU A 28 5.47 -3.46 6.12
CA LEU A 28 6.27 -2.30 6.49
C LEU A 28 7.41 -2.70 7.44
N ARG A 29 7.09 -3.50 8.47
CA ARG A 29 8.09 -4.06 9.40
C ARG A 29 9.17 -4.85 8.67
N LYS A 30 8.76 -5.75 7.75
CA LYS A 30 9.70 -6.55 6.97
C LYS A 30 10.59 -5.68 6.08
N ALA A 31 10.02 -4.70 5.38
CA ALA A 31 10.77 -3.80 4.52
C ALA A 31 11.78 -2.95 5.32
N ALA A 32 11.37 -2.45 6.49
CA ALA A 32 12.25 -1.72 7.39
C ALA A 32 13.44 -2.58 7.86
N GLN A 33 13.19 -3.84 8.24
CA GLN A 33 14.26 -4.79 8.59
C GLN A 33 15.22 -5.06 7.42
N GLN A 34 14.69 -5.24 6.22
CA GLN A 34 15.51 -5.43 5.02
C GLN A 34 16.37 -4.20 4.71
N LEU A 35 15.82 -2.99 4.88
CA LEU A 35 16.57 -1.75 4.70
C LEU A 35 17.70 -1.63 5.74
N MET A 36 17.42 -1.90 7.02
CA MET A 36 18.45 -1.89 8.08
C MET A 36 19.57 -2.89 7.77
N ALA A 37 19.24 -4.10 7.31
CA ALA A 37 20.22 -5.10 6.91
C ALA A 37 21.06 -4.65 5.70
N ALA A 38 20.43 -4.03 4.70
CA ALA A 38 21.13 -3.49 3.54
C ALA A 38 22.13 -2.39 3.95
N VAL A 39 21.73 -1.47 4.83
CA VAL A 39 22.63 -0.43 5.37
C VAL A 39 23.82 -1.05 6.08
N ALA A 40 23.62 -2.06 6.92
CA ALA A 40 24.73 -2.79 7.55
C ALA A 40 25.68 -3.41 6.51
N GLY A 41 25.14 -3.99 5.44
CA GLY A 41 25.94 -4.50 4.31
C GLY A 41 26.77 -3.42 3.61
N THR A 42 26.23 -2.20 3.44
CA THR A 42 27.00 -1.08 2.87
C THR A 42 28.16 -0.64 3.75
N LEU A 43 28.01 -0.71 5.08
CA LEU A 43 29.09 -0.38 6.03
C LEU A 43 30.22 -1.42 6.00
N ASP A 44 29.88 -2.70 5.85
CA ASP A 44 30.89 -3.76 5.67
C ASP A 44 31.64 -3.56 4.35
N ALA A 45 30.92 -3.32 3.24
CA ALA A 45 31.53 -3.04 1.94
C ALA A 45 32.48 -1.83 2.00
N ARG A 46 32.06 -0.74 2.64
CA ARG A 46 32.89 0.45 2.90
C ARG A 46 34.17 0.10 3.66
N THR A 47 34.06 -0.72 4.71
CA THR A 47 35.22 -1.17 5.49
C THR A 47 36.21 -1.97 4.64
N ARG A 48 35.72 -2.85 3.77
CA ARG A 48 36.56 -3.64 2.85
C ARG A 48 37.25 -2.75 1.82
N ILE A 49 36.52 -1.80 1.21
CA ILE A 49 37.09 -0.86 0.23
C ILE A 49 38.16 0.01 0.89
N ASN A 50 37.90 0.54 2.10
CA ASN A 50 38.91 1.26 2.88
C ASN A 50 40.18 0.44 3.08
N ARG A 51 40.04 -0.86 3.39
CA ARG A 51 41.18 -1.75 3.55
C ARG A 51 41.94 -1.97 2.25
N ILE A 52 41.25 -2.12 1.13
CA ILE A 52 41.85 -2.23 -0.21
C ILE A 52 42.64 -0.96 -0.55
N ASN A 53 42.03 0.22 -0.35
CA ASN A 53 42.68 1.50 -0.58
C ASN A 53 43.98 1.62 0.24
N ALA A 54 43.93 1.26 1.53
CA ALA A 54 45.09 1.29 2.42
C ALA A 54 46.19 0.28 2.05
N LEU A 55 45.83 -0.93 1.59
CA LEU A 55 46.79 -1.98 1.26
C LEU A 55 47.49 -1.75 -0.08
N TYR A 56 46.77 -1.23 -1.06
CA TYR A 56 47.24 -1.15 -2.44
C TYR A 56 47.49 0.28 -2.93
N GLY A 57 47.30 1.29 -2.08
CA GLY A 57 47.51 2.69 -2.43
C GLY A 57 46.56 3.20 -3.52
N VAL A 58 45.38 2.59 -3.64
CA VAL A 58 44.33 2.97 -4.59
C VAL A 58 43.30 3.88 -3.91
N ASP A 59 42.56 4.64 -4.71
CA ASP A 59 41.49 5.51 -4.22
C ASP A 59 40.15 5.14 -4.87
N ILE A 60 39.56 4.06 -4.36
CA ILE A 60 38.23 3.59 -4.77
C ILE A 60 37.19 4.27 -3.88
N SER A 61 36.12 4.80 -4.49
CA SER A 61 34.99 5.36 -3.74
C SER A 61 34.42 4.34 -2.76
N THR A 62 34.30 4.75 -1.51
CA THR A 62 33.98 3.85 -0.39
C THR A 62 32.48 3.68 -0.18
N GLU A 63 31.66 4.55 -0.77
CA GLU A 63 30.20 4.42 -0.76
C GLU A 63 29.56 5.02 -2.02
N THR A 64 28.29 4.64 -2.26
CA THR A 64 27.42 5.27 -3.26
C THR A 64 26.64 6.41 -2.62
N LEU A 65 26.12 7.35 -3.43
CA LEU A 65 25.34 8.50 -2.94
C LEU A 65 24.16 8.07 -2.05
N LEU A 66 23.38 7.06 -2.48
CA LEU A 66 22.26 6.57 -1.67
C LEU A 66 22.72 6.02 -0.32
N ALA A 67 23.82 5.28 -0.27
CA ALA A 67 24.36 4.74 0.97
C ALA A 67 24.89 5.86 1.89
N HIS A 68 25.52 6.90 1.32
CA HIS A 68 25.91 8.11 2.02
C HIS A 68 24.71 8.77 2.68
N ASP A 69 23.69 9.11 1.89
CA ASP A 69 22.55 9.90 2.33
C ASP A 69 21.76 9.16 3.41
N VAL A 70 21.53 7.85 3.22
CA VAL A 70 20.81 7.01 4.20
C VAL A 70 21.57 6.92 5.53
N ARG A 71 22.90 6.82 5.48
CA ARG A 71 23.75 6.76 6.67
C ARG A 71 23.81 8.12 7.39
N VAL A 72 24.01 9.21 6.64
CA VAL A 72 24.10 10.57 7.22
C VAL A 72 22.77 11.00 7.84
N ALA A 73 21.65 10.60 7.24
CA ALA A 73 20.33 10.84 7.80
C ALA A 73 19.99 9.94 9.01
N ASP A 74 20.85 8.97 9.35
CA ASP A 74 20.61 7.96 10.40
C ASP A 74 19.26 7.23 10.27
N PHE A 75 18.81 6.97 9.04
CA PHE A 75 17.49 6.39 8.82
C PHE A 75 17.37 4.97 9.39
N SER A 76 18.44 4.18 9.40
CA SER A 76 18.40 2.84 10.00
C SER A 76 18.23 2.89 11.51
N GLY A 77 18.90 3.84 12.19
CA GLY A 77 18.77 4.05 13.63
C GLY A 77 17.35 4.46 13.99
N GLN A 78 16.80 5.44 13.27
CA GLN A 78 15.42 5.89 13.44
C GLN A 78 14.40 4.76 13.22
N LEU A 79 14.56 3.96 12.15
CA LEU A 79 13.69 2.80 11.90
C LEU A 79 13.79 1.76 13.01
N ALA A 80 14.99 1.47 13.52
CA ALA A 80 15.18 0.54 14.63
C ALA A 80 14.44 1.02 15.89
N THR A 81 14.55 2.31 16.21
CA THR A 81 13.84 2.92 17.35
C THR A 81 12.33 2.83 17.18
N LEU A 82 11.80 3.24 16.02
CA LEU A 82 10.36 3.21 15.75
C LEU A 82 9.78 1.79 15.82
N LEU A 83 10.51 0.79 15.29
CA LEU A 83 10.11 -0.60 15.37
C LEU A 83 10.17 -1.15 16.80
N GLY A 84 11.17 -0.73 17.58
CA GLY A 84 11.31 -1.12 18.99
C GLY A 84 10.24 -0.51 19.90
N GLN A 85 9.76 0.70 19.56
CA GLN A 85 8.69 1.39 20.30
C GLN A 85 7.28 0.91 19.95
N SER A 86 7.10 0.19 18.84
CA SER A 86 5.78 -0.28 18.37
C SER A 86 5.59 -1.77 18.61
N ALA A 87 4.73 -2.16 19.55
CA ALA A 87 4.39 -3.56 19.72
C ALA A 87 3.54 -4.06 18.54
N PRO A 88 3.81 -5.27 17.99
CA PRO A 88 2.92 -5.86 17.00
C PRO A 88 1.50 -6.01 17.55
N GLY A 89 0.52 -5.38 16.91
CA GLY A 89 -0.89 -5.52 17.28
C GLY A 89 -1.36 -4.70 18.50
N GLU A 90 -0.61 -3.67 18.90
CA GLU A 90 -0.93 -2.81 20.07
C GLU A 90 -2.21 -1.97 19.92
N GLU A 91 -2.80 -1.94 18.73
CA GLU A 91 -4.00 -1.17 18.48
C GLU A 91 -5.24 -1.88 19.03
N VAL A 92 -5.65 -1.45 20.22
CA VAL A 92 -6.88 -1.88 20.90
C VAL A 92 -8.07 -1.73 19.96
N GLN A 93 -8.62 -2.86 19.53
CA GLN A 93 -9.87 -2.89 18.79
C GLN A 93 -11.04 -2.72 19.75
N LEU A 94 -11.48 -1.48 19.95
CA LEU A 94 -12.74 -1.18 20.62
C LEU A 94 -13.89 -1.59 19.69
N PHE A 95 -14.38 -2.81 19.85
CA PHE A 95 -15.59 -3.29 19.18
C PHE A 95 -16.82 -2.65 19.81
N ASN A 96 -17.17 -1.43 19.39
CA ASN A 96 -18.51 -0.93 19.62
C ASN A 96 -19.45 -1.55 18.57
N PRO A 97 -20.60 -2.11 18.98
CA PRO A 97 -21.59 -2.61 18.03
C PRO A 97 -22.10 -1.47 17.15
N THR A 98 -22.13 -1.70 15.83
CA THR A 98 -22.66 -0.72 14.88
C THR A 98 -24.17 -0.53 15.14
N PRO A 99 -24.62 0.66 15.60
CA PRO A 99 -26.04 0.93 15.77
C PRO A 99 -26.73 0.90 14.40
N ASN A 100 -28.01 0.55 14.38
CA ASN A 100 -28.77 0.53 13.14
C ASN A 100 -29.07 1.98 12.69
N GLY A 101 -28.26 2.51 11.76
CA GLY A 101 -28.33 3.92 11.33
C GLY A 101 -29.04 4.17 10.01
N ASN A 102 -29.46 3.13 9.29
CA ASN A 102 -30.08 3.22 7.96
C ASN A 102 -31.33 2.33 7.85
N ASP A 103 -32.15 2.28 8.91
CA ASP A 103 -33.35 1.41 9.01
C ASP A 103 -33.10 -0.07 8.68
N GLY A 104 -31.85 -0.50 8.76
CA GLY A 104 -31.39 -1.85 8.44
C GLY A 104 -31.05 -2.11 6.98
N LEU A 105 -31.24 -1.12 6.10
CA LEU A 105 -30.94 -1.18 4.67
C LEU A 105 -29.42 -1.10 4.40
N ALA A 106 -28.95 -1.89 3.43
CA ALA A 106 -27.57 -1.84 2.99
C ALA A 106 -27.25 -0.48 2.33
N LEU A 107 -26.02 -0.01 2.50
CA LEU A 107 -25.47 1.12 1.79
C LEU A 107 -25.05 0.72 0.36
N PRO A 108 -24.97 1.69 -0.58
CA PRO A 108 -24.42 1.45 -1.91
C PRO A 108 -23.03 0.82 -1.88
N THR A 109 -22.70 0.07 -2.93
CA THR A 109 -21.36 -0.52 -3.03
C THR A 109 -20.31 0.54 -3.28
N GLU A 110 -19.12 0.36 -2.70
CA GLU A 110 -17.99 1.27 -2.90
C GLU A 110 -16.70 0.51 -3.17
N ALA A 111 -15.98 0.95 -4.20
CA ALA A 111 -14.73 0.31 -4.64
C ALA A 111 -13.65 0.30 -3.55
N VAL A 112 -13.64 1.27 -2.62
CA VAL A 112 -12.66 1.34 -1.52
C VAL A 112 -12.73 0.12 -0.59
N PHE A 113 -13.90 -0.52 -0.50
CA PHE A 113 -14.08 -1.76 0.27
C PHE A 113 -13.89 -3.03 -0.57
N GLY A 114 -13.37 -2.91 -1.80
CA GLY A 114 -13.20 -4.03 -2.73
C GLY A 114 -14.53 -4.58 -3.25
N GLU A 115 -15.60 -3.78 -3.20
CA GLU A 115 -16.92 -4.15 -3.69
C GLU A 115 -17.01 -3.81 -5.18
N ALA A 116 -17.57 -4.71 -5.99
CA ALA A 116 -17.76 -4.46 -7.42
C ALA A 116 -18.80 -3.35 -7.62
N LEU A 117 -18.43 -2.29 -8.32
CA LEU A 117 -19.38 -1.32 -8.85
C LEU A 117 -20.06 -1.97 -10.05
N VAL A 118 -21.36 -2.24 -9.94
CA VAL A 118 -22.15 -2.61 -11.11
C VAL A 118 -22.33 -1.33 -11.93
N LEU A 119 -21.42 -1.09 -12.86
CA LEU A 119 -21.65 -0.11 -13.92
C LEU A 119 -22.67 -0.73 -14.87
N GLU A 120 -23.87 -0.17 -14.93
CA GLU A 120 -24.80 -0.52 -16.01
C GLU A 120 -24.10 -0.26 -17.35
N PRO A 121 -24.12 -1.21 -18.29
CA PRO A 121 -23.52 -0.99 -19.60
C PRO A 121 -24.23 0.18 -20.27
N VAL A 122 -23.49 1.26 -20.54
CA VAL A 122 -24.00 2.36 -21.37
C VAL A 122 -24.35 1.76 -22.73
N PRO A 123 -25.61 1.84 -23.20
CA PRO A 123 -25.94 1.38 -24.53
C PRO A 123 -25.14 2.20 -25.53
N MET A 124 -24.17 1.58 -26.21
CA MET A 124 -23.55 2.18 -27.39
C MET A 124 -24.65 2.39 -28.43
N GLU A 125 -25.04 3.63 -28.67
CA GLU A 125 -25.87 3.96 -29.81
C GLU A 125 -25.07 3.62 -31.07
N ALA A 126 -25.53 2.62 -31.82
CA ALA A 126 -24.85 2.17 -33.04
C ALA A 126 -24.73 3.35 -34.03
N PRO A 127 -23.63 3.47 -34.78
CA PRO A 127 -23.47 4.55 -35.74
C PRO A 127 -24.64 4.55 -36.73
N ARG A 128 -25.40 5.64 -36.75
CA ARG A 128 -26.48 5.83 -37.72
C ARG A 128 -25.87 5.82 -39.11
N ARG A 129 -26.30 4.88 -39.95
CA ARG A 129 -25.92 4.80 -41.36
C ARG A 129 -26.31 6.14 -42.03
N PRO A 130 -25.40 6.85 -42.71
CA PRO A 130 -25.79 8.05 -43.43
C PRO A 130 -26.82 7.71 -44.52
N PRO A 131 -27.76 8.62 -44.84
CA PRO A 131 -28.73 8.37 -45.89
C PRO A 131 -28.02 8.20 -47.23
N VAL A 132 -28.39 7.16 -47.98
CA VAL A 132 -27.97 6.98 -49.37
C VAL A 132 -28.66 8.07 -50.18
N VAL A 133 -27.89 8.96 -50.78
CA VAL A 133 -28.40 9.95 -51.72
C VAL A 133 -28.36 9.28 -53.09
N ASP A 134 -29.53 8.87 -53.59
CA ASP A 134 -29.64 8.36 -54.96
C ASP A 134 -29.45 9.55 -55.92
N PHE A 135 -28.33 9.57 -56.63
CA PHE A 135 -28.12 10.47 -57.76
C PHE A 135 -28.93 9.94 -58.94
N ILE A 136 -30.01 10.64 -59.29
CA ILE A 136 -30.74 10.44 -60.53
C ILE A 136 -30.08 11.33 -61.59
N ASP A 137 -29.32 10.74 -62.50
CA ASP A 137 -28.87 11.38 -63.74
C ASP A 137 -29.70 10.87 -64.92
N GLY A 138 -30.25 11.79 -65.71
CA GLY A 138 -30.64 11.60 -67.12
C GLY A 138 -32.07 11.13 -67.39
#